data_AF-A0A6N2E628-F1
#
_entry.id   AF-A0A6N2E628-F1
#
_cell.length_a   1.000
_cell.length_b   1.000
_cell.length_c   1.000
_cell.angle_alpha   90.00
_cell.angle_beta   90.00
_cell.angle_gamma   90.00
#
_symmetry.space_group_name_H-M   'P 1'
#
loop_
_entity.id
_entity.type
_entity.pdbx_description
1 polymer ?
#
loop_
_entity_poly.entity_id
_entity_poly.type
_entity_poly.pdbx_seq_one_letter_code
_entity_poly.pdbx_strand_id
1 'polypeptide(L)'
;TLWTESETRFANSELSLPAVDPQGIASDKDAEELSKRQVARTLLSQTFRLTDTLLDLYFADEAVSRDPPQLPGRFIDWLLLDDPGSRQLRNEVALWLKHLRLIVDVSLDGAGRPWHELAQEESWEQLFNLTPVVGVTGSSGGHRTATRQFRTPSLPKIIVCTDTLKEGVDMHLFCDRVLHYGVAWTPGDLEQRVGRVDRYFSQIERRLSSEGSPPSVQLSIGYPHVQTSLERSQVERVIQRQREAEKLMDSPLGVPSDERTLIVGVPAPKSKGTRLGPYSEYSFSGPGKRVVHVLMEQARAIKEHYSAWFQLMRLALHENGYSISPDQSEPPRLATVYREQESSAQFSHRMEWAFDPTLERYVITISSFSDVNYDNTSFSGGARLRIVDRSLQHERFFRVLVPIPLEGLDTLPIDQTVRALSGQAPHITAEAPAFWEAPFANLANGTLARVSDHKFRLTVPRNSRGQAINVYVYENDVRVVSTVAHVSDLGNREMWGGEPTGERVREWALKETGHLPFGYLDLHERDGLVFGAHVIHGHLTQESRERFLREVAWRADAWEVRLTGVDEY
;
A
#
# COMPACT_ATOMS: atom_id res chain seq x y z
N THR A 1 -23.40 21.02 -16.38
CA THR A 1 -22.97 19.96 -15.44
C THR A 1 -22.04 19.00 -16.18
N LEU A 2 -21.44 18.00 -15.51
CA LEU A 2 -20.64 16.96 -16.18
C LEU A 2 -21.38 16.32 -17.38
N TRP A 3 -22.65 15.99 -17.18
CA TRP A 3 -23.47 15.35 -18.21
C TRP A 3 -23.83 16.30 -19.35
N THR A 4 -24.11 17.59 -19.08
CA THR A 4 -24.33 18.59 -20.14
C THR A 4 -23.09 18.75 -21.04
N GLU A 5 -21.91 18.74 -20.44
CA GLU A 5 -20.65 18.84 -21.19
C GLU A 5 -20.40 17.57 -22.01
N SER A 6 -20.62 16.40 -21.41
CA SER A 6 -20.57 15.11 -22.12
C SER A 6 -21.55 15.09 -23.31
N GLU A 7 -22.80 15.53 -23.12
CA GLU A 7 -23.78 15.65 -24.18
C GLU A 7 -23.32 16.59 -25.29
N THR A 8 -22.73 17.74 -24.94
CA THR A 8 -22.24 18.72 -25.92
C THR A 8 -21.13 18.13 -26.79
N ARG A 9 -20.20 17.39 -26.18
CA ARG A 9 -19.04 16.79 -26.88
C ARG A 9 -19.38 15.52 -27.64
N PHE A 10 -20.37 14.77 -27.17
CA PHE A 10 -20.73 13.46 -27.69
C PHE A 10 -22.17 13.39 -28.23
N ALA A 11 -22.74 14.54 -28.63
CA ALA A 11 -24.14 14.75 -29.01
C ALA A 11 -24.69 13.75 -30.06
N ASN A 12 -23.81 13.19 -30.89
CA ASN A 12 -24.15 12.26 -31.97
C ASN A 12 -23.64 10.83 -31.74
N SER A 13 -23.24 10.49 -30.51
CA SER A 13 -22.73 9.17 -30.16
C SER A 13 -23.75 8.34 -29.38
N GLU A 14 -23.56 7.01 -29.39
CA GLU A 14 -24.27 6.06 -28.53
C GLU A 14 -24.03 6.31 -27.02
N LEU A 15 -23.03 7.15 -26.67
CA LEU A 15 -22.66 7.52 -25.31
C LEU A 15 -23.38 8.79 -24.80
N SER A 16 -24.26 9.39 -25.59
CA SER A 16 -25.07 10.54 -25.14
C SER A 16 -26.07 10.12 -24.05
N LEU A 17 -26.03 10.77 -22.88
CA LEU A 17 -26.86 10.47 -21.70
C LEU A 17 -27.78 11.67 -21.35
N PRO A 18 -28.77 11.98 -22.21
CA PRO A 18 -29.55 13.22 -22.12
C PRO A 18 -30.39 13.30 -20.84
N ALA A 19 -30.43 14.48 -20.23
CA ALA A 19 -31.31 14.83 -19.12
C ALA A 19 -32.78 14.97 -19.58
N VAL A 20 -33.51 13.88 -19.80
CA VAL A 20 -34.91 13.96 -20.26
C VAL A 20 -35.87 13.42 -19.20
N ASP A 21 -37.00 14.11 -19.02
CA ASP A 21 -38.17 13.61 -18.30
C ASP A 21 -38.85 12.50 -19.13
N PRO A 22 -38.88 11.24 -18.67
CA PRO A 22 -39.44 10.12 -19.42
C PRO A 22 -40.92 10.29 -19.80
N GLN A 23 -41.66 11.16 -19.11
CA GLN A 23 -43.12 11.30 -19.27
C GLN A 23 -43.54 12.06 -20.54
N GLY A 24 -42.61 12.69 -21.27
CA GLY A 24 -42.91 13.61 -22.38
C GLY A 24 -42.63 13.13 -23.82
N ILE A 25 -42.37 11.84 -24.06
CA ILE A 25 -41.79 11.37 -25.34
C ILE A 25 -42.82 10.65 -26.24
N ALA A 26 -42.73 10.90 -27.55
CA ALA A 26 -43.73 10.58 -28.57
C ALA A 26 -43.75 9.11 -29.10
N SER A 27 -42.80 8.24 -28.70
CA SER A 27 -42.74 6.83 -29.14
C SER A 27 -42.25 5.88 -28.02
N ASP A 28 -42.82 4.67 -27.95
CA ASP A 28 -42.58 3.67 -26.88
C ASP A 28 -41.12 3.14 -26.87
N LYS A 29 -40.50 3.01 -28.06
CA LYS A 29 -39.11 2.54 -28.20
C LYS A 29 -38.09 3.60 -27.81
N ASP A 30 -38.32 4.86 -28.18
CA ASP A 30 -37.42 5.95 -27.83
C ASP A 30 -37.48 6.24 -26.32
N ALA A 31 -38.67 6.07 -25.72
CA ALA A 31 -38.87 6.19 -24.29
C ALA A 31 -38.09 5.12 -23.50
N GLU A 32 -38.03 3.87 -23.99
CA GLU A 32 -37.29 2.80 -23.33
C GLU A 32 -35.76 3.04 -23.32
N GLU A 33 -35.19 3.42 -24.47
CA GLU A 33 -33.75 3.68 -24.58
C GLU A 33 -33.33 4.94 -23.80
N LEU A 34 -34.16 5.98 -23.78
CA LEU A 34 -33.93 7.16 -22.95
C LEU A 34 -34.00 6.83 -21.45
N SER A 35 -34.96 5.99 -21.05
CA SER A 35 -35.08 5.54 -19.66
C SER A 35 -33.84 4.75 -19.22
N LYS A 36 -33.34 3.85 -20.06
CA LYS A 36 -32.10 3.10 -19.82
C LYS A 36 -30.88 4.03 -19.65
N ARG A 37 -30.78 5.07 -20.49
CA ARG A 37 -29.71 6.08 -20.40
C ARG A 37 -29.81 6.89 -19.10
N GLN A 38 -31.02 7.26 -18.68
CA GLN A 38 -31.24 7.92 -17.40
C GLN A 38 -30.76 7.06 -16.23
N VAL A 39 -31.08 5.75 -16.23
CA VAL A 39 -30.59 4.81 -15.20
C VAL A 39 -29.06 4.76 -15.18
N ALA A 40 -28.41 4.62 -16.34
CA ALA A 40 -26.96 4.63 -16.44
C ALA A 40 -26.35 5.92 -15.88
N ARG A 41 -26.94 7.07 -16.21
CA ARG A 41 -26.51 8.38 -15.72
C ARG A 41 -26.60 8.47 -14.20
N THR A 42 -27.70 8.04 -13.59
CA THR A 42 -27.88 8.03 -12.13
C THR A 42 -26.82 7.18 -11.45
N LEU A 43 -26.60 5.95 -11.94
CA LEU A 43 -25.61 5.02 -11.39
C LEU A 43 -24.19 5.52 -11.49
N LEU A 44 -23.78 6.01 -12.67
CA LEU A 44 -22.45 6.58 -12.86
C LEU A 44 -22.26 7.85 -12.01
N SER A 45 -23.28 8.71 -11.91
CA SER A 45 -23.22 9.91 -11.06
C SER A 45 -23.02 9.56 -9.59
N GLN A 46 -23.73 8.54 -9.10
CA GLN A 46 -23.57 8.07 -7.73
C GLN A 46 -22.18 7.44 -7.53
N THR A 47 -21.74 6.62 -8.47
CA THR A 47 -20.40 5.98 -8.42
C THR A 47 -19.29 7.02 -8.39
N PHE A 48 -19.32 8.01 -9.30
CA PHE A 48 -18.31 9.07 -9.32
C PHE A 48 -18.28 9.89 -8.02
N ARG A 49 -19.42 10.11 -7.37
CA ARG A 49 -19.50 10.84 -6.09
C ARG A 49 -18.98 10.03 -4.90
N LEU A 50 -18.95 8.71 -4.99
CA LEU A 50 -18.66 7.82 -3.86
C LEU A 50 -17.32 7.07 -4.03
N THR A 51 -16.54 7.42 -5.05
CA THR A 51 -15.26 6.79 -5.36
C THR A 51 -14.16 7.85 -5.51
N ASP A 52 -12.94 7.40 -5.74
CA ASP A 52 -11.76 8.25 -5.95
C ASP A 52 -11.88 9.15 -7.19
N THR A 53 -12.91 8.97 -8.01
CA THR A 53 -13.26 9.88 -9.13
C THR A 53 -13.36 11.34 -8.68
N LEU A 54 -13.75 11.62 -7.43
CA LEU A 54 -13.73 13.00 -6.89
C LEU A 54 -12.32 13.55 -6.73
N LEU A 55 -11.34 12.70 -6.39
CA LEU A 55 -9.93 13.09 -6.34
C LEU A 55 -9.39 13.32 -7.75
N ASP A 56 -9.74 12.45 -8.71
CA ASP A 56 -9.40 12.64 -10.12
C ASP A 56 -9.96 13.96 -10.66
N LEU A 57 -11.21 14.28 -10.30
CA LEU A 57 -11.89 15.52 -10.65
C LEU A 57 -11.26 16.74 -9.95
N TYR A 58 -10.75 16.58 -8.74
CA TYR A 58 -10.00 17.62 -8.01
C TYR A 58 -8.61 17.88 -8.61
N PHE A 59 -7.86 16.86 -9.02
CA PHE A 59 -6.56 17.07 -9.68
C PHE A 59 -6.71 17.66 -11.09
N ALA A 60 -7.79 17.32 -11.80
CA ALA A 60 -8.16 18.01 -13.03
C ALA A 60 -8.50 19.50 -12.79
N ASP A 61 -9.03 19.85 -11.62
CA ASP A 61 -9.30 21.23 -11.17
C ASP A 61 -8.01 21.99 -10.84
N GLU A 62 -7.04 21.37 -10.15
CA GLU A 62 -5.78 22.03 -9.75
C GLU A 62 -4.92 22.48 -10.96
N ALA A 63 -5.01 21.75 -12.08
CA ALA A 63 -4.36 22.12 -13.35
C ALA A 63 -4.97 23.39 -14.01
N VAL A 64 -6.13 23.86 -13.54
CA VAL A 64 -6.86 25.01 -14.08
C VAL A 64 -7.00 26.05 -12.99
N SER A 65 -6.25 27.14 -13.11
CA SER A 65 -6.23 28.24 -12.15
C SER A 65 -7.61 28.90 -11.91
N ARG A 66 -8.47 28.29 -11.09
CA ARG A 66 -9.71 28.83 -10.49
C ARG A 66 -10.76 29.36 -11.49
N ASP A 67 -11.23 28.54 -12.44
CA ASP A 67 -12.45 28.82 -13.22
C ASP A 67 -13.49 27.67 -13.14
N PRO A 68 -14.32 27.64 -12.07
CA PRO A 68 -15.26 26.54 -11.78
C PRO A 68 -16.22 26.12 -12.92
N PRO A 69 -16.70 27.01 -13.81
CA PRO A 69 -17.54 26.64 -14.96
C PRO A 69 -16.86 25.71 -15.98
N GLN A 70 -15.52 25.69 -16.07
CA GLN A 70 -14.79 24.88 -17.05
C GLN A 70 -14.47 23.45 -16.57
N LEU A 71 -14.67 23.17 -15.28
CA LEU A 71 -14.31 21.91 -14.64
C LEU A 71 -14.91 20.66 -15.33
N PRO A 72 -16.20 20.64 -15.72
CA PRO A 72 -16.76 19.53 -16.51
C PRO A 72 -15.99 19.22 -17.79
N GLY A 73 -15.63 20.25 -18.58
CA GLY A 73 -14.94 20.08 -19.86
C GLY A 73 -13.56 19.50 -19.69
N ARG A 74 -12.84 20.02 -18.70
CA ARG A 74 -11.48 19.60 -18.35
C ARG A 74 -11.42 18.19 -17.79
N PHE A 75 -12.40 17.80 -16.99
CA PHE A 75 -12.52 16.42 -16.55
C PHE A 75 -12.76 15.47 -17.73
N ILE A 76 -13.61 15.84 -18.70
CA ILE A 76 -13.79 15.03 -19.91
C ILE A 76 -12.50 15.01 -20.76
N ASP A 77 -11.77 16.12 -20.87
CA ASP A 77 -10.46 16.15 -21.53
C ASP A 77 -9.48 15.17 -20.88
N TRP A 78 -9.35 15.22 -19.55
CA TRP A 78 -8.53 14.28 -18.78
C TRP A 78 -9.01 12.83 -18.97
N LEU A 79 -10.31 12.59 -18.92
CA LEU A 79 -10.90 11.27 -19.13
C LEU A 79 -10.62 10.72 -20.53
N LEU A 80 -10.19 11.53 -21.49
CA LEU A 80 -9.80 11.10 -22.84
C LEU A 80 -8.28 10.89 -23.00
N LEU A 81 -7.46 11.28 -22.01
CA LEU A 81 -6.01 11.08 -22.05
C LEU A 81 -5.62 9.60 -21.89
N ASP A 82 -4.39 9.24 -22.26
CA ASP A 82 -3.84 7.89 -22.04
C ASP A 82 -3.07 7.78 -20.71
N ASP A 83 -3.66 8.30 -19.63
CA ASP A 83 -3.09 8.15 -18.28
C ASP A 83 -3.64 6.88 -17.59
N PRO A 84 -2.92 6.28 -16.61
CA PRO A 84 -3.40 5.10 -15.88
C PRO A 84 -4.77 5.28 -15.19
N GLY A 85 -5.01 6.43 -14.54
CA GLY A 85 -6.24 6.75 -13.82
C GLY A 85 -7.45 6.90 -14.74
N SER A 86 -7.32 7.70 -15.82
CA SER A 86 -8.39 7.84 -16.82
C SER A 86 -8.66 6.53 -17.55
N ARG A 87 -7.64 5.71 -17.86
CA ARG A 87 -7.85 4.35 -18.40
C ARG A 87 -8.65 3.48 -17.44
N GLN A 88 -8.31 3.48 -16.16
CA GLN A 88 -9.02 2.71 -15.14
C GLN A 88 -10.49 3.15 -15.06
N LEU A 89 -10.75 4.45 -14.99
CA LEU A 89 -12.10 4.99 -14.90
C LEU A 89 -12.91 4.75 -16.18
N ARG A 90 -12.32 4.94 -17.37
CA ARG A 90 -12.96 4.59 -18.65
C ARG A 90 -13.34 3.12 -18.70
N ASN A 91 -12.46 2.23 -18.26
CA ASN A 91 -12.74 0.79 -18.21
C ASN A 91 -13.89 0.48 -17.25
N GLU A 92 -13.95 1.13 -16.09
CA GLU A 92 -15.06 0.97 -15.14
C GLU A 92 -16.39 1.46 -15.73
N VAL A 93 -16.41 2.64 -16.35
CA VAL A 93 -17.59 3.19 -17.04
C VAL A 93 -18.04 2.24 -18.16
N ALA A 94 -17.11 1.74 -18.98
CA ALA A 94 -17.42 0.81 -20.05
C ALA A 94 -18.05 -0.49 -19.52
N LEU A 95 -17.56 -1.02 -18.39
CA LEU A 95 -18.13 -2.20 -17.75
C LEU A 95 -19.53 -1.95 -17.19
N TRP A 96 -19.78 -0.79 -16.57
CA TRP A 96 -21.10 -0.38 -16.13
C TRP A 96 -22.10 -0.33 -17.29
N LEU A 97 -21.73 0.32 -18.39
CA LEU A 97 -22.62 0.48 -19.55
C LEU A 97 -22.86 -0.86 -20.27
N LYS A 98 -21.80 -1.64 -20.51
CA LYS A 98 -21.88 -2.93 -21.21
C LYS A 98 -22.73 -3.96 -20.46
N HIS A 99 -22.72 -3.91 -19.13
CA HIS A 99 -23.41 -4.89 -18.29
C HIS A 99 -24.54 -4.29 -17.46
N LEU A 100 -25.05 -3.12 -17.85
CA LEU A 100 -26.02 -2.33 -17.06
C LEU A 100 -27.21 -3.16 -16.59
N ARG A 101 -27.89 -3.85 -17.51
CA ARG A 101 -29.08 -4.66 -17.18
C ARG A 101 -28.75 -5.77 -16.18
N LEU A 102 -27.66 -6.50 -16.43
CA LEU A 102 -27.22 -7.59 -15.57
C LEU A 102 -26.91 -7.09 -14.14
N ILE A 103 -26.22 -5.95 -14.03
CA ILE A 103 -25.89 -5.35 -12.73
C ILE A 103 -27.15 -4.92 -11.99
N VAL A 104 -28.07 -4.23 -12.68
CA VAL A 104 -29.31 -3.75 -12.09
C VAL A 104 -30.17 -4.91 -11.60
N ASP A 105 -30.32 -5.97 -12.40
CA ASP A 105 -31.13 -7.14 -12.06
C ASP A 105 -30.56 -7.93 -10.88
N VAL A 106 -29.24 -8.17 -10.87
CA VAL A 106 -28.62 -9.11 -9.92
C VAL A 106 -28.09 -8.42 -8.65
N SER A 107 -27.73 -7.14 -8.73
CA SER A 107 -27.05 -6.43 -7.64
C SER A 107 -27.90 -5.32 -7.01
N LEU A 108 -28.87 -4.77 -7.75
CA LEU A 108 -29.58 -3.54 -7.36
C LEU A 108 -31.11 -3.69 -7.30
N ASP A 109 -31.62 -4.91 -7.11
CA ASP A 109 -33.07 -5.17 -6.96
C ASP A 109 -33.93 -4.70 -8.16
N GLY A 110 -33.36 -4.65 -9.37
CA GLY A 110 -34.05 -4.24 -10.59
C GLY A 110 -34.75 -5.36 -11.37
N ALA A 111 -34.63 -6.61 -10.92
CA ALA A 111 -35.15 -7.77 -11.62
C ALA A 111 -36.67 -7.65 -11.88
N GLY A 112 -37.07 -7.83 -13.15
CA GLY A 112 -38.48 -7.74 -13.58
C GLY A 112 -39.04 -6.32 -13.71
N ARG A 113 -38.29 -5.28 -13.31
CA ARG A 113 -38.71 -3.88 -13.43
C ARG A 113 -38.32 -3.33 -14.82
N PRO A 114 -39.24 -2.64 -15.53
CA PRO A 114 -38.96 -2.00 -16.81
C PRO A 114 -38.10 -0.74 -16.63
N TRP A 115 -37.41 -0.31 -17.68
CA TRP A 115 -36.49 0.83 -17.60
C TRP A 115 -37.15 2.14 -17.18
N HIS A 116 -38.38 2.42 -17.61
CA HIS A 116 -39.10 3.65 -17.27
C HIS A 116 -39.41 3.77 -15.77
N GLU A 117 -39.56 2.65 -15.07
CA GLU A 117 -39.76 2.62 -13.61
C GLU A 117 -38.42 2.85 -12.90
N LEU A 118 -37.38 2.13 -13.34
CA LEU A 118 -36.02 2.27 -12.80
C LEU A 118 -35.44 3.67 -13.02
N ALA A 119 -35.83 4.36 -14.09
CA ALA A 119 -35.39 5.72 -14.41
C ALA A 119 -35.89 6.77 -13.43
N GLN A 120 -36.91 6.45 -12.62
CA GLN A 120 -37.44 7.33 -11.57
C GLN A 120 -36.61 7.26 -10.28
N GLU A 121 -35.72 6.27 -10.15
CA GLU A 121 -34.84 6.16 -8.98
C GLU A 121 -33.79 7.28 -9.02
N GLU A 122 -33.76 8.11 -7.97
CA GLU A 122 -32.77 9.18 -7.82
C GLU A 122 -31.43 8.68 -7.25
N SER A 123 -31.47 7.56 -6.52
CA SER A 123 -30.31 6.95 -5.90
C SER A 123 -30.50 5.46 -5.66
N TRP A 124 -29.40 4.75 -5.48
CA TRP A 124 -29.36 3.31 -5.27
C TRP A 124 -28.73 3.02 -3.91
N GLU A 125 -29.55 2.70 -2.91
CA GLU A 125 -29.10 2.54 -1.52
C GLU A 125 -28.00 1.47 -1.36
N GLN A 126 -28.03 0.47 -2.24
CA GLN A 126 -27.07 -0.63 -2.28
C GLN A 126 -25.64 -0.15 -2.56
N LEU A 127 -25.46 1.05 -3.13
CA LEU A 127 -24.15 1.62 -3.50
C LEU A 127 -23.65 2.69 -2.52
N PHE A 128 -24.29 2.90 -1.37
CA PHE A 128 -23.75 3.80 -0.35
C PHE A 128 -22.60 3.20 0.46
N ASN A 129 -21.77 4.07 1.05
CA ASN A 129 -20.65 3.70 1.93
C ASN A 129 -19.63 2.75 1.26
N LEU A 130 -19.32 3.02 -0.01
CA LEU A 130 -18.31 2.27 -0.74
C LEU A 130 -16.95 2.39 -0.05
N THR A 131 -16.28 1.25 0.10
CA THR A 131 -14.91 1.19 0.62
C THR A 131 -14.07 0.35 -0.32
N PRO A 132 -12.78 0.66 -0.54
CA PRO A 132 -11.95 -0.08 -1.48
C PRO A 132 -11.78 -1.57 -1.13
N VAL A 133 -11.70 -1.85 0.18
CA VAL A 133 -11.51 -3.18 0.75
C VAL A 133 -12.54 -3.41 1.85
N VAL A 134 -13.28 -4.51 1.77
CA VAL A 134 -14.31 -4.86 2.77
C VAL A 134 -13.98 -6.19 3.44
N GLY A 135 -14.04 -6.20 4.77
CA GLY A 135 -13.97 -7.41 5.59
C GLY A 135 -15.36 -7.95 5.93
N VAL A 136 -15.61 -9.24 5.70
CA VAL A 136 -16.88 -9.92 6.04
C VAL A 136 -16.61 -11.11 6.96
N THR A 137 -17.17 -11.05 8.17
CA THR A 137 -17.05 -12.08 9.21
C THR A 137 -18.42 -12.52 9.70
N GLY A 138 -18.49 -13.60 10.50
CA GLY A 138 -19.78 -14.25 10.83
C GLY A 138 -20.68 -13.43 11.75
N SER A 139 -20.12 -12.46 12.46
CA SER A 139 -20.86 -11.49 13.27
C SER A 139 -21.26 -10.22 12.51
N SER A 140 -20.86 -10.08 11.23
CA SER A 140 -21.12 -8.86 10.46
C SER A 140 -22.48 -8.92 9.73
N GLY A 141 -23.41 -8.06 10.15
CA GLY A 141 -24.69 -7.87 9.47
C GLY A 141 -24.58 -7.26 8.06
N GLY A 142 -23.39 -6.76 7.68
CA GLY A 142 -23.11 -6.07 6.41
C GLY A 142 -22.78 -6.95 5.20
N HIS A 143 -22.77 -8.29 5.34
CA HIS A 143 -22.36 -9.22 4.28
C HIS A 143 -23.18 -9.06 2.98
N ARG A 144 -24.48 -8.76 3.09
CA ARG A 144 -25.39 -8.61 1.94
C ARG A 144 -25.04 -7.39 1.10
N THR A 145 -24.82 -6.24 1.72
CA THR A 145 -24.44 -5.00 1.02
C THR A 145 -23.06 -5.15 0.40
N ALA A 146 -22.07 -5.65 1.16
CA ALA A 146 -20.71 -5.88 0.67
C ALA A 146 -20.68 -6.76 -0.58
N THR A 147 -21.43 -7.87 -0.58
CA THR A 147 -21.46 -8.78 -1.74
C THR A 147 -22.20 -8.19 -2.94
N ARG A 148 -23.26 -7.39 -2.71
CA ARG A 148 -23.97 -6.70 -3.80
C ARG A 148 -23.06 -5.68 -4.48
N GLN A 149 -22.32 -4.91 -3.69
CA GLN A 149 -21.36 -3.94 -4.19
C GLN A 149 -20.20 -4.62 -4.95
N PHE A 150 -19.67 -5.73 -4.41
CA PHE A 150 -18.60 -6.51 -5.06
C PHE A 150 -19.02 -7.12 -6.40
N ARG A 151 -20.32 -7.29 -6.62
CA ARG A 151 -20.92 -7.70 -7.90
C ARG A 151 -21.13 -6.55 -8.89
N THR A 152 -20.48 -5.42 -8.66
CA THR A 152 -20.45 -4.29 -9.59
C THR A 152 -19.00 -4.03 -10.05
N PRO A 153 -18.78 -3.33 -11.18
CA PRO A 153 -17.42 -3.06 -11.65
C PRO A 153 -16.68 -2.00 -10.82
N SER A 154 -17.33 -1.39 -9.82
CA SER A 154 -16.77 -0.35 -8.97
C SER A 154 -16.18 -0.89 -7.66
N LEU A 155 -16.33 -0.19 -6.54
CA LEU A 155 -15.93 -0.61 -5.21
C LEU A 155 -16.96 -1.56 -4.57
N PRO A 156 -16.53 -2.45 -3.64
CA PRO A 156 -15.14 -2.75 -3.28
C PRO A 156 -14.41 -3.51 -4.38
N LYS A 157 -13.09 -3.27 -4.52
CA LYS A 157 -12.23 -4.05 -5.43
C LYS A 157 -11.74 -5.35 -4.78
N ILE A 158 -11.72 -5.39 -3.45
CA ILE A 158 -11.27 -6.55 -2.67
C ILE A 158 -12.28 -6.85 -1.57
N ILE A 159 -12.70 -8.10 -1.49
CA ILE A 159 -13.46 -8.64 -0.36
C ILE A 159 -12.60 -9.66 0.38
N VAL A 160 -12.49 -9.50 1.69
CA VAL A 160 -11.80 -10.44 2.59
C VAL A 160 -12.86 -11.09 3.46
N CYS A 161 -13.05 -12.39 3.34
CA CYS A 161 -14.07 -13.11 4.08
C CYS A 161 -13.51 -14.35 4.77
N THR A 162 -14.14 -14.70 5.89
CA THR A 162 -13.98 -16.02 6.49
C THR A 162 -14.95 -17.01 5.81
N ASP A 163 -15.15 -18.17 6.43
CA ASP A 163 -16.06 -19.23 5.99
C ASP A 163 -17.53 -18.80 5.78
N THR A 164 -17.86 -17.57 6.14
CA THR A 164 -19.20 -17.00 6.16
C THR A 164 -19.77 -16.70 4.77
N LEU A 165 -18.91 -16.58 3.75
CA LEU A 165 -19.32 -16.46 2.35
C LEU A 165 -19.16 -17.77 1.56
N LYS A 166 -18.88 -18.90 2.23
CA LYS A 166 -18.77 -20.21 1.57
C LYS A 166 -20.10 -20.73 1.03
N GLU A 167 -21.20 -20.37 1.68
CA GLU A 167 -22.55 -20.87 1.36
C GLU A 167 -23.50 -19.72 1.01
N GLY A 168 -24.29 -19.89 -0.05
CA GLY A 168 -25.40 -18.99 -0.38
C GLY A 168 -25.06 -17.64 -1.00
N VAL A 169 -23.81 -17.40 -1.42
CA VAL A 169 -23.36 -16.08 -1.91
C VAL A 169 -22.68 -16.17 -3.29
N ASP A 170 -23.09 -15.29 -4.20
CA ASP A 170 -22.55 -15.16 -5.56
C ASP A 170 -21.55 -14.01 -5.68
N MET A 171 -20.36 -14.31 -6.21
CA MET A 171 -19.28 -13.33 -6.41
C MET A 171 -18.71 -13.32 -7.84
N HIS A 172 -19.25 -14.16 -8.72
CA HIS A 172 -18.73 -14.42 -10.07
C HIS A 172 -18.77 -13.24 -11.05
N LEU A 173 -19.66 -12.26 -10.84
CA LEU A 173 -19.98 -11.25 -11.86
C LEU A 173 -18.78 -10.37 -12.27
N PHE A 174 -17.94 -9.92 -11.34
CA PHE A 174 -16.78 -9.06 -11.63
C PHE A 174 -15.51 -9.52 -10.90
N CYS A 175 -15.42 -10.80 -10.58
CA CYS A 175 -14.27 -11.40 -9.94
C CYS A 175 -13.58 -12.39 -10.89
N ASP A 176 -12.27 -12.20 -11.06
CA ASP A 176 -11.39 -13.05 -11.86
C ASP A 176 -10.18 -13.58 -11.06
N ARG A 177 -10.13 -13.28 -9.76
CA ARG A 177 -9.05 -13.70 -8.87
C ARG A 177 -9.56 -14.06 -7.47
N VAL A 178 -9.12 -15.20 -6.98
CA VAL A 178 -9.44 -15.70 -5.64
C VAL A 178 -8.17 -16.12 -4.93
N LEU A 179 -7.98 -15.68 -3.69
CA LEU A 179 -6.90 -16.12 -2.83
C LEU A 179 -7.48 -16.86 -1.63
N HIS A 180 -7.13 -18.13 -1.47
CA HIS A 180 -7.56 -18.96 -0.35
C HIS A 180 -6.46 -19.04 0.69
N TYR A 181 -6.66 -18.32 1.80
CA TYR A 181 -5.85 -18.46 3.00
C TYR A 181 -6.35 -19.67 3.80
N GLY A 182 -5.48 -20.66 3.99
CA GLY A 182 -5.82 -21.95 4.59
C GLY A 182 -6.31 -22.98 3.57
N VAL A 183 -5.86 -24.22 3.74
CA VAL A 183 -6.09 -25.29 2.76
C VAL A 183 -7.51 -25.85 2.88
N ALA A 184 -8.18 -26.07 1.74
CA ALA A 184 -9.42 -26.85 1.70
C ALA A 184 -9.10 -28.32 2.01
N TRP A 185 -9.82 -28.96 2.92
CA TRP A 185 -9.50 -30.32 3.37
C TRP A 185 -9.81 -31.37 2.29
N THR A 186 -10.75 -31.06 1.38
CA THR A 186 -11.18 -31.95 0.31
C THR A 186 -11.30 -31.22 -1.05
N PRO A 187 -11.20 -31.95 -2.17
CA PRO A 187 -11.54 -31.46 -3.51
C PRO A 187 -12.96 -30.84 -3.60
N GLY A 188 -13.94 -31.45 -2.92
CA GLY A 188 -15.31 -30.92 -2.89
C GLY A 188 -15.39 -29.55 -2.21
N ASP A 189 -14.68 -29.35 -1.09
CA ASP A 189 -14.62 -28.03 -0.43
C ASP A 189 -13.95 -26.97 -1.32
N LEU A 190 -12.97 -27.39 -2.12
CA LEU A 190 -12.28 -26.54 -3.08
C LEU A 190 -13.24 -26.09 -4.19
N GLU A 191 -13.94 -27.05 -4.81
CA GLU A 191 -14.92 -26.81 -5.87
C GLU A 191 -16.07 -25.93 -5.38
N GLN A 192 -16.59 -26.15 -4.17
CA GLN A 192 -17.65 -25.29 -3.62
C GLN A 192 -17.20 -23.83 -3.40
N ARG A 193 -15.93 -23.61 -3.04
CA ARG A 193 -15.36 -22.26 -2.86
C ARG A 193 -15.10 -21.57 -4.20
N VAL A 194 -14.48 -22.28 -5.15
CA VAL A 194 -14.16 -21.77 -6.48
C VAL A 194 -15.44 -21.56 -7.30
N GLY A 195 -16.39 -22.48 -7.18
CA GLY A 195 -17.69 -22.42 -7.85
C GLY A 195 -18.58 -21.28 -7.37
N ARG A 196 -18.15 -20.38 -6.47
CA ARG A 196 -18.81 -19.08 -6.22
C ARG A 196 -18.40 -17.99 -7.21
N VAL A 197 -17.30 -18.24 -7.91
CA VAL A 197 -16.66 -17.33 -8.85
C VAL A 197 -16.65 -17.92 -10.26
N ASP A 198 -16.51 -19.23 -10.37
CA ASP A 198 -16.68 -19.98 -11.62
C ASP A 198 -18.16 -20.40 -11.79
N ARG A 199 -18.95 -19.51 -12.38
CA ARG A 199 -20.39 -19.68 -12.65
C ARG A 199 -20.78 -19.12 -14.01
N TYR A 200 -21.99 -19.47 -14.46
CA TYR A 200 -22.62 -18.82 -15.61
C TYR A 200 -22.75 -17.32 -15.38
N PHE A 201 -22.55 -16.51 -16.42
CA PHE A 201 -22.39 -15.07 -16.35
C PHE A 201 -21.17 -14.58 -15.57
N SER A 202 -20.18 -15.44 -15.25
CA SER A 202 -18.94 -14.98 -14.60
C SER A 202 -18.18 -14.00 -15.48
N GLN A 203 -17.32 -13.19 -14.86
CA GLN A 203 -16.44 -12.28 -15.61
C GLN A 203 -15.58 -13.01 -16.64
N ILE A 204 -15.10 -14.22 -16.29
CA ILE A 204 -14.27 -15.05 -17.15
C ILE A 204 -15.08 -15.61 -18.31
N GLU A 205 -16.27 -16.16 -18.07
CA GLU A 205 -17.16 -16.66 -19.12
C GLU A 205 -17.56 -15.53 -20.08
N ARG A 206 -17.94 -14.36 -19.58
CA ARG A 206 -18.25 -13.20 -20.43
C ARG A 206 -17.05 -12.71 -21.25
N ARG A 207 -15.82 -12.83 -20.71
CA ARG A 207 -14.60 -12.54 -21.47
C ARG A 207 -14.37 -13.61 -22.54
N LEU A 208 -14.39 -14.90 -22.19
CA LEU A 208 -14.20 -16.02 -23.14
C LEU A 208 -15.22 -16.03 -24.28
N SER A 209 -16.47 -15.71 -23.99
CA SER A 209 -17.55 -15.66 -24.98
C SER A 209 -17.50 -14.43 -25.90
N SER A 210 -16.59 -13.47 -25.66
CA SER A 210 -16.44 -12.29 -26.51
C SER A 210 -15.58 -12.58 -27.75
N GLU A 211 -16.01 -12.12 -28.92
CA GLU A 211 -15.29 -12.33 -30.18
C GLU A 211 -13.85 -11.75 -30.13
N GLY A 212 -12.87 -12.53 -30.59
CA GLY A 212 -11.46 -12.11 -30.61
C GLY A 212 -10.73 -12.24 -29.26
N SER A 213 -11.31 -12.93 -28.29
CA SER A 213 -10.69 -13.12 -26.98
C SER A 213 -9.33 -13.82 -27.07
N PRO A 214 -8.29 -13.30 -26.40
CA PRO A 214 -7.00 -13.95 -26.38
C PRO A 214 -7.10 -15.31 -25.64
N PRO A 215 -6.31 -16.32 -26.04
CA PRO A 215 -6.29 -17.65 -25.41
C PRO A 215 -5.81 -17.64 -23.94
N SER A 216 -5.50 -16.48 -23.38
CA SER A 216 -4.92 -16.28 -22.05
C SER A 216 -5.93 -15.83 -20.98
N VAL A 217 -7.23 -15.73 -21.29
CA VAL A 217 -8.25 -15.39 -20.27
C VAL A 217 -8.39 -16.57 -19.28
N GLN A 218 -8.08 -16.32 -18.00
CA GLN A 218 -8.05 -17.36 -16.97
C GLN A 218 -8.60 -16.85 -15.63
N LEU A 219 -9.32 -17.71 -14.91
CA LEU A 219 -9.65 -17.51 -13.50
C LEU A 219 -8.42 -17.81 -12.66
N SER A 220 -7.92 -16.82 -11.91
CA SER A 220 -6.72 -16.98 -11.09
C SER A 220 -7.08 -17.45 -9.68
N ILE A 221 -6.76 -18.70 -9.33
CA ILE A 221 -6.98 -19.25 -7.99
C ILE A 221 -5.64 -19.46 -7.30
N GLY A 222 -5.38 -18.69 -6.25
CA GLY A 222 -4.12 -18.73 -5.50
C GLY A 222 -4.28 -19.37 -4.11
N TYR A 223 -3.25 -20.11 -3.71
CA TYR A 223 -3.08 -20.65 -2.37
C TYR A 223 -1.79 -20.11 -1.74
N PRO A 224 -1.82 -18.91 -1.14
CA PRO A 224 -0.68 -18.39 -0.41
C PRO A 224 -0.33 -19.36 0.73
N HIS A 225 0.92 -19.84 0.74
CA HIS A 225 1.43 -20.73 1.79
C HIS A 225 2.92 -20.45 2.01
N VAL A 226 3.42 -20.86 3.18
CA VAL A 226 4.85 -20.75 3.49
C VAL A 226 5.62 -21.90 2.82
N GLN A 227 6.71 -21.59 2.11
CA GLN A 227 7.45 -22.57 1.30
C GLN A 227 7.96 -23.80 2.09
N THR A 228 8.30 -23.60 3.36
CA THR A 228 8.79 -24.65 4.28
C THR A 228 7.77 -24.91 5.39
N SER A 229 6.51 -25.17 5.04
CA SER A 229 5.46 -25.55 5.99
C SER A 229 4.75 -26.84 5.59
N LEU A 230 4.05 -27.43 6.57
CA LEU A 230 3.13 -28.54 6.34
C LEU A 230 2.05 -28.18 5.31
N GLU A 231 1.63 -26.90 5.28
CA GLU A 231 0.58 -26.41 4.39
C GLU A 231 0.92 -26.64 2.92
N ARG A 232 2.20 -26.49 2.52
CA ARG A 232 2.65 -26.82 1.16
C ARG A 232 2.23 -28.23 0.76
N SER A 233 2.55 -29.21 1.60
CA SER A 233 2.23 -30.62 1.32
C SER A 233 0.72 -30.89 1.29
N GLN A 234 -0.06 -30.12 2.05
CA GLN A 234 -1.52 -30.21 2.07
C GLN A 234 -2.11 -29.61 0.79
N VAL A 235 -1.65 -28.42 0.37
CA VAL A 235 -2.04 -27.76 -0.88
C VAL A 235 -1.72 -28.66 -2.08
N GLU A 236 -0.49 -29.16 -2.18
CA GLU A 236 -0.06 -30.06 -3.25
C GLU A 236 -0.94 -31.32 -3.34
N ARG A 237 -1.27 -31.92 -2.19
CA ARG A 237 -2.13 -33.11 -2.13
C ARG A 237 -3.57 -32.82 -2.57
N VAL A 238 -4.14 -31.70 -2.14
CA VAL A 238 -5.52 -31.32 -2.48
C VAL A 238 -5.62 -30.99 -3.96
N ILE A 239 -4.67 -30.23 -4.50
CA ILE A 239 -4.58 -29.94 -5.95
C ILE A 239 -4.43 -31.24 -6.75
N GLN A 240 -3.60 -32.18 -6.29
CA GLN A 240 -3.43 -33.45 -6.98
C GLN A 240 -4.73 -34.28 -6.99
N ARG A 241 -5.44 -34.33 -5.86
CA ARG A 241 -6.74 -35.02 -5.77
C ARG A 241 -7.82 -34.35 -6.62
N GLN A 242 -7.83 -33.02 -6.69
CA GLN A 242 -8.73 -32.27 -7.55
C GLN A 242 -8.53 -32.66 -9.02
N ARG A 243 -7.28 -32.70 -9.49
CA ARG A 243 -6.96 -33.12 -10.87
C ARG A 243 -7.38 -34.56 -11.16
N GLU A 244 -7.25 -35.44 -10.18
CA GLU A 244 -7.70 -36.83 -10.31
C GLU A 244 -9.22 -36.90 -10.39
N ALA A 245 -9.94 -36.12 -9.59
CA ALA A 245 -11.40 -36.02 -9.64
C ALA A 245 -11.88 -35.44 -10.98
N GLU A 246 -11.30 -34.35 -11.47
CA GLU A 246 -11.63 -33.74 -12.77
C GLU A 246 -11.45 -34.74 -13.92
N LYS A 247 -10.35 -35.48 -13.95
CA LYS A 247 -10.13 -36.54 -14.95
C LYS A 247 -11.16 -37.66 -14.89
N LEU A 248 -11.65 -38.00 -13.70
CA LEU A 248 -12.70 -39.00 -13.54
C LEU A 248 -14.05 -38.47 -14.03
N MET A 249 -14.33 -37.17 -13.82
CA MET A 249 -15.55 -36.50 -14.29
C MET A 249 -15.56 -36.31 -15.81
N ASP A 250 -14.41 -36.01 -16.42
CA ASP A 250 -14.23 -35.90 -17.87
C ASP A 250 -14.12 -37.25 -18.60
N SER A 251 -14.01 -38.35 -17.85
CA SER A 251 -13.93 -39.70 -18.42
C SER A 251 -15.32 -40.17 -18.89
N PRO A 252 -15.44 -40.80 -20.08
CA PRO A 252 -16.73 -41.25 -20.65
C PRO A 252 -17.47 -42.34 -19.85
N LEU A 253 -17.05 -42.64 -18.62
CA LEU A 253 -17.71 -43.55 -17.67
C LEU A 253 -19.05 -43.02 -17.13
N GLY A 254 -19.46 -41.80 -17.51
CA GLY A 254 -20.76 -41.21 -17.19
C GLY A 254 -21.92 -41.61 -18.12
N VAL A 255 -21.69 -42.43 -19.15
CA VAL A 255 -22.79 -43.00 -19.95
C VAL A 255 -23.17 -44.37 -19.38
N PRO A 256 -24.43 -44.59 -18.96
CA PRO A 256 -24.82 -45.82 -18.28
C PRO A 256 -24.93 -46.96 -19.29
N SER A 257 -24.04 -47.94 -19.21
CA SER A 257 -24.28 -49.27 -19.76
C SER A 257 -23.74 -50.33 -18.81
N ASP A 258 -24.68 -51.03 -18.19
CA ASP A 258 -24.67 -52.35 -17.57
C ASP A 258 -23.38 -52.97 -17.02
N GLU A 259 -23.54 -53.40 -15.76
CA GLU A 259 -22.82 -54.45 -15.02
C GLU A 259 -21.35 -54.70 -15.38
N ARG A 260 -20.45 -54.34 -14.47
CA ARG A 260 -19.31 -55.22 -14.15
C ARG A 260 -18.69 -54.96 -12.78
N THR A 261 -18.43 -56.09 -12.15
CA THR A 261 -17.79 -56.35 -10.87
C THR A 261 -16.51 -55.53 -10.66
N LEU A 262 -16.47 -54.78 -9.57
CA LEU A 262 -15.25 -54.11 -9.07
C LEU A 262 -14.23 -55.17 -8.64
N ILE A 263 -13.16 -55.35 -9.42
CA ILE A 263 -11.96 -56.09 -8.99
C ILE A 263 -10.96 -55.06 -8.45
N VAL A 264 -10.87 -54.99 -7.12
CA VAL A 264 -9.90 -54.12 -6.41
C VAL A 264 -8.52 -54.81 -6.45
N GLY A 265 -7.53 -54.17 -7.07
CA GLY A 265 -6.12 -54.62 -7.03
C GLY A 265 -5.33 -54.54 -8.34
N VAL A 266 -5.91 -54.09 -9.46
CA VAL A 266 -5.15 -53.96 -10.71
C VAL A 266 -4.46 -52.57 -10.77
N PRO A 267 -3.14 -52.49 -10.99
CA PRO A 267 -2.46 -51.21 -11.20
C PRO A 267 -2.96 -50.58 -12.50
N ALA A 268 -3.41 -49.33 -12.43
CA ALA A 268 -3.85 -48.59 -13.62
C ALA A 268 -2.71 -48.51 -14.66
N PRO A 269 -2.97 -48.74 -15.95
CA PRO A 269 -1.95 -48.57 -16.98
C PRO A 269 -1.53 -47.10 -17.03
N LYS A 270 -0.21 -46.87 -16.99
CA LYS A 270 0.36 -45.53 -17.15
C LYS A 270 0.07 -45.01 -18.55
N SER A 271 -1.02 -44.27 -18.72
CA SER A 271 -1.20 -43.46 -19.91
C SER A 271 -0.14 -42.35 -19.89
N LYS A 272 0.57 -42.17 -21.02
CA LYS A 272 1.39 -40.98 -21.23
C LYS A 272 0.45 -39.78 -21.39
N GLY A 273 0.02 -39.23 -20.27
CA GLY A 273 -0.77 -38.00 -20.24
C GLY A 273 0.10 -36.83 -20.70
N THR A 274 -0.31 -36.18 -21.77
CA THR A 274 0.16 -34.85 -22.15
C THR A 274 -0.07 -33.92 -20.95
N ARG A 275 1.02 -33.34 -20.39
CA ARG A 275 0.94 -32.38 -19.29
C ARG A 275 0.31 -31.09 -19.81
N LEU A 276 -0.98 -30.88 -19.56
CA LEU A 276 -1.57 -29.55 -19.55
C LEU A 276 -1.31 -28.95 -18.17
N GLY A 277 -0.53 -27.87 -18.08
CA GLY A 277 -0.28 -27.14 -16.83
C GLY A 277 -1.16 -25.89 -16.73
N PRO A 278 -1.80 -25.65 -15.58
CA PRO A 278 -1.74 -24.32 -14.96
C PRO A 278 -1.76 -24.38 -13.43
N TYR A 279 -0.66 -24.84 -12.82
CA TYR A 279 -0.37 -24.56 -11.41
C TYR A 279 1.12 -24.27 -11.33
N SER A 280 1.48 -23.03 -11.69
CA SER A 280 2.83 -22.51 -11.52
C SER A 280 2.90 -21.76 -10.20
N GLU A 281 4.03 -21.88 -9.49
CA GLU A 281 4.33 -20.96 -8.39
C GLU A 281 4.24 -19.52 -8.93
N TYR A 282 3.35 -18.70 -8.36
CA TYR A 282 3.26 -17.29 -8.70
C TYR A 282 4.36 -16.56 -7.92
N SER A 283 5.41 -16.12 -8.60
CA SER A 283 6.45 -15.29 -7.99
C SER A 283 5.91 -13.87 -7.84
N PHE A 284 5.71 -13.43 -6.59
CA PHE A 284 5.43 -12.02 -6.34
C PHE A 284 6.64 -11.19 -6.77
N SER A 285 6.42 -10.16 -7.61
CA SER A 285 7.47 -9.23 -8.02
C SER A 285 7.91 -8.38 -6.82
N GLY A 286 8.91 -8.86 -6.09
CA GLY A 286 9.52 -8.18 -4.95
C GLY A 286 10.44 -9.12 -4.17
N PRO A 287 11.42 -8.59 -3.40
CA PRO A 287 12.22 -9.42 -2.50
C PRO A 287 11.27 -10.13 -1.54
N GLY A 288 11.33 -11.46 -1.49
CA GLY A 288 10.45 -12.27 -0.66
C GLY A 288 10.48 -11.81 0.79
N LYS A 289 9.37 -11.25 1.28
CA LYS A 289 9.24 -10.85 2.68
C LYS A 289 9.17 -12.12 3.52
N ARG A 290 10.20 -12.36 4.34
CA ARG A 290 10.24 -13.49 5.27
C ARG A 290 9.15 -13.26 6.32
N VAL A 291 8.11 -14.08 6.32
CA VAL A 291 7.12 -14.09 7.41
C VAL A 291 7.81 -14.72 8.62
N VAL A 292 8.16 -13.90 9.59
CA VAL A 292 8.78 -14.36 10.84
C VAL A 292 7.68 -14.91 11.74
N HIS A 293 7.68 -16.22 11.95
CA HIS A 293 6.80 -16.85 12.93
C HIS A 293 7.39 -16.62 14.33
N VAL A 294 6.72 -15.80 15.14
CA VAL A 294 7.10 -15.54 16.54
C VAL A 294 6.13 -16.27 17.46
N LEU A 295 6.65 -17.06 18.41
CA LEU A 295 5.80 -17.73 19.40
C LEU A 295 5.03 -16.69 20.23
N MET A 296 3.79 -16.98 20.64
CA MET A 296 2.99 -16.03 21.44
C MET A 296 3.72 -15.53 22.68
N GLU A 297 4.47 -16.41 23.37
CA GLU A 297 5.28 -16.03 24.54
C GLU A 297 6.38 -15.04 24.18
N GLN A 298 7.06 -15.25 23.05
CA GLN A 298 8.09 -14.33 22.54
C GLN A 298 7.46 -12.99 22.14
N ALA A 299 6.32 -13.01 21.45
CA ALA A 299 5.60 -11.79 21.06
C ALA A 299 5.13 -10.99 22.29
N ARG A 300 4.68 -11.69 23.33
CA ARG A 300 4.29 -11.08 24.61
C ARG A 300 5.48 -10.45 25.31
N ALA A 301 6.62 -11.15 25.41
CA ALA A 301 7.84 -10.61 26.03
C ALA A 301 8.35 -9.36 25.28
N ILE A 302 8.28 -9.36 23.94
CA ILE A 302 8.62 -8.20 23.11
C ILE A 302 7.66 -7.03 23.41
N LYS A 303 6.35 -7.28 23.49
CA LYS A 303 5.37 -6.24 23.83
C LYS A 303 5.65 -5.66 25.23
N GLU A 304 5.86 -6.52 26.23
CA GLU A 304 6.14 -6.12 27.61
C GLU A 304 7.42 -5.27 27.69
N HIS A 305 8.48 -5.65 26.95
CA HIS A 305 9.72 -4.86 26.85
C HIS A 305 9.47 -3.44 26.33
N TYR A 306 8.79 -3.28 25.18
CA TYR A 306 8.56 -1.96 24.61
C TYR A 306 7.62 -1.10 25.45
N SER A 307 6.61 -1.70 26.09
CA SER A 307 5.76 -1.00 27.05
C SER A 307 6.55 -0.52 28.27
N ALA A 308 7.42 -1.36 28.83
CA ALA A 308 8.25 -0.99 29.98
C ALA A 308 9.23 0.13 29.62
N TRP A 309 9.90 0.03 28.47
CA TRP A 309 10.82 1.08 28.01
C TRP A 309 10.11 2.41 27.78
N PHE A 310 8.90 2.38 27.18
CA PHE A 310 8.10 3.59 27.00
C PHE A 310 7.73 4.26 28.35
N GLN A 311 7.38 3.48 29.37
CA GLN A 311 7.12 4.01 30.70
C GLN A 311 8.37 4.68 31.31
N LEU A 312 9.54 4.06 31.17
CA LEU A 312 10.80 4.67 31.63
C LEU A 312 11.11 5.98 30.89
N MET A 313 10.94 6.00 29.56
CA MET A 313 11.11 7.22 28.77
C MET A 313 10.15 8.32 29.23
N ARG A 314 8.90 7.98 29.51
CA ARG A 314 7.86 8.92 29.96
C ARG A 314 8.19 9.50 31.34
N LEU A 315 8.60 8.65 32.29
CA LEU A 315 9.06 9.07 33.62
C LEU A 315 10.26 10.01 33.51
N ALA A 316 11.27 9.64 32.74
CA ALA A 316 12.49 10.42 32.58
C ALA A 316 12.23 11.78 31.88
N LEU A 317 11.32 11.82 30.89
CA LEU A 317 10.90 13.07 30.27
C LEU A 317 10.16 13.98 31.26
N HIS A 318 9.26 13.41 32.08
CA HIS A 318 8.54 14.15 33.11
C HIS A 318 9.49 14.74 34.17
N GLU A 319 10.49 13.97 34.62
CA GLU A 319 11.54 14.45 35.52
C GLU A 319 12.37 15.61 34.91
N ASN A 320 12.42 15.69 33.57
CA ASN A 320 13.08 16.77 32.83
C ASN A 320 12.09 17.86 32.36
N GLY A 321 10.86 17.90 32.89
CA GLY A 321 9.87 18.95 32.63
C GLY A 321 9.07 18.82 31.33
N TYR A 322 9.04 17.63 30.72
CA TYR A 322 8.28 17.31 29.52
C TYR A 322 7.20 16.27 29.79
N SER A 323 6.01 16.47 29.25
CA SER A 323 4.89 15.54 29.33
C SER A 323 4.51 14.98 27.95
N ILE A 324 3.90 13.79 27.93
CA ILE A 324 3.43 13.11 26.71
C ILE A 324 1.90 12.98 26.74
N SER A 325 1.22 13.38 25.67
CA SER A 325 -0.21 13.19 25.44
C SER A 325 -0.49 12.35 24.18
N PRO A 326 -1.40 11.36 24.19
CA PRO A 326 -2.29 11.01 25.30
C PRO A 326 -1.56 10.28 26.43
N ASP A 327 -2.05 10.46 27.67
CA ASP A 327 -1.55 9.74 28.84
C ASP A 327 -2.01 8.27 28.77
N GLN A 328 -1.11 7.41 28.29
CA GLN A 328 -1.37 5.97 28.12
C GLN A 328 -0.18 5.14 28.59
N SER A 329 -0.46 3.91 29.03
CA SER A 329 0.54 2.96 29.50
C SER A 329 1.29 2.23 28.38
N GLU A 330 0.65 2.06 27.22
CA GLU A 330 1.24 1.45 26.03
C GLU A 330 1.78 2.52 25.07
N PRO A 331 2.86 2.22 24.30
CA PRO A 331 3.44 3.17 23.35
C PRO A 331 2.42 3.53 22.28
N PRO A 332 2.01 4.81 22.16
CA PRO A 332 1.04 5.23 21.17
C PRO A 332 1.70 5.35 19.79
N ARG A 333 0.95 5.08 18.71
CA ARG A 333 1.45 5.32 17.34
C ARG A 333 1.80 6.80 17.12
N LEU A 334 1.02 7.70 17.71
CA LEU A 334 1.15 9.14 17.60
C LEU A 334 0.90 9.77 18.97
N ALA A 335 1.77 10.68 19.37
CA ALA A 335 1.65 11.47 20.59
C ALA A 335 2.21 12.89 20.40
N THR A 336 1.93 13.74 21.37
CA THR A 336 2.47 15.09 21.48
C THR A 336 3.32 15.17 22.75
N VAL A 337 4.57 15.58 22.60
CA VAL A 337 5.50 15.91 23.70
C VAL A 337 5.43 17.42 23.89
N TYR A 338 5.23 17.90 25.11
CA TYR A 338 5.16 19.34 25.40
C TYR A 338 5.82 19.64 26.74
N ARG A 339 6.28 20.88 26.91
CA ARG A 339 6.89 21.34 28.15
C ARG A 339 5.83 21.82 29.14
N GLU A 340 5.88 21.35 30.39
CA GLU A 340 4.79 21.57 31.36
C GLU A 340 4.64 23.02 31.82
N GLN A 341 5.72 23.80 31.78
CA GLN A 341 5.74 25.19 32.29
C GLN A 341 5.47 26.26 31.22
N GLU A 342 5.27 25.87 29.96
CA GLU A 342 5.08 26.80 28.83
C GLU A 342 3.77 26.45 28.10
N SER A 343 2.69 27.17 28.42
CA SER A 343 1.34 26.94 27.87
C SER A 343 1.17 27.33 26.40
N SER A 344 2.25 27.60 25.66
CA SER A 344 2.18 27.99 24.24
C SER A 344 2.34 26.78 23.33
N ALA A 345 1.54 26.72 22.25
CA ALA A 345 1.66 25.71 21.20
C ALA A 345 3.05 25.66 20.53
N GLN A 346 3.88 26.70 20.76
CA GLN A 346 5.20 26.90 20.20
C GLN A 346 6.26 25.91 20.73
N PHE A 347 6.01 25.23 21.86
CA PHE A 347 6.93 24.25 22.46
C PHE A 347 6.35 22.83 22.49
N SER A 348 5.40 22.55 21.59
CA SER A 348 4.86 21.21 21.39
C SER A 348 5.56 20.52 20.22
N HIS A 349 5.94 19.26 20.43
CA HIS A 349 6.58 18.41 19.45
C HIS A 349 5.70 17.21 19.16
N ARG A 350 5.63 16.82 17.90
CA ARG A 350 4.92 15.60 17.49
C ARG A 350 5.86 14.41 17.62
N MET A 351 5.40 13.33 18.23
CA MET A 351 6.13 12.08 18.42
C MET A 351 5.44 10.93 17.70
N GLU A 352 6.15 10.24 16.82
CA GLU A 352 5.62 9.16 15.98
C GLU A 352 6.40 7.87 16.21
N TRP A 353 5.68 6.79 16.51
CA TRP A 353 6.26 5.45 16.64
C TRP A 353 6.07 4.68 15.33
N ALA A 354 7.18 4.25 14.73
CA ALA A 354 7.18 3.42 13.54
C ALA A 354 8.11 2.21 13.74
N PHE A 355 7.67 1.03 13.34
CA PHE A 355 8.54 -0.15 13.30
C PHE A 355 9.28 -0.18 11.97
N ASP A 356 10.61 -0.23 12.01
CA ASP A 356 11.40 -0.45 10.81
C ASP A 356 11.73 -1.94 10.69
N PRO A 357 11.21 -2.63 9.66
CA PRO A 357 11.37 -4.08 9.53
C PRO A 357 12.80 -4.51 9.17
N THR A 358 13.63 -3.62 8.62
CA THR A 358 15.02 -3.95 8.28
C THR A 358 15.95 -3.78 9.48
N LEU A 359 15.71 -2.75 10.30
CA LEU A 359 16.42 -2.56 11.57
C LEU A 359 15.88 -3.46 12.68
N GLU A 360 14.72 -4.09 12.47
CA GLU A 360 14.01 -4.96 13.43
C GLU A 360 13.72 -4.27 14.77
N ARG A 361 13.44 -2.96 14.74
CA ARG A 361 13.20 -2.15 15.95
C ARG A 361 12.23 -1.02 15.69
N TYR A 362 11.69 -0.48 16.78
CA TYR A 362 10.95 0.77 16.73
C TYR A 362 11.90 1.97 16.61
N VAL A 363 11.47 2.94 15.82
CA VAL A 363 12.11 4.23 15.63
C VAL A 363 11.09 5.29 15.99
N ILE A 364 11.43 6.14 16.96
CA ILE A 364 10.61 7.26 17.37
C ILE A 364 11.08 8.47 16.57
N THR A 365 10.16 9.12 15.84
CA THR A 365 10.44 10.38 15.15
C THR A 365 9.81 11.51 15.96
N ILE A 366 10.63 12.48 16.39
CA ILE A 366 10.15 13.67 17.10
C ILE A 366 10.37 14.88 16.20
N SER A 367 9.30 15.58 15.85
CA SER A 367 9.32 16.73 14.95
C SER A 367 8.86 18.03 15.63
N SER A 368 9.49 19.13 15.21
CA SER A 368 9.09 20.49 15.57
C SER A 368 8.47 21.19 14.35
N PHE A 369 7.39 21.93 14.58
CA PHE A 369 6.74 22.77 13.58
C PHE A 369 7.50 24.09 13.47
N SER A 370 7.70 24.58 12.24
CA SER A 370 8.19 25.94 12.02
C SER A 370 7.28 26.69 11.06
N ASP A 371 6.72 27.80 11.53
CA ASP A 371 6.02 28.79 10.71
C ASP A 371 7.00 29.77 10.02
N VAL A 372 8.31 29.73 10.34
CA VAL A 372 9.29 30.73 9.90
C VAL A 372 10.57 30.05 9.40
N ASN A 373 10.90 30.25 8.12
CA ASN A 373 12.15 29.87 7.43
C ASN A 373 12.80 28.52 7.84
N TYR A 374 12.84 27.59 6.90
CA TYR A 374 13.52 26.28 6.96
C TYR A 374 14.93 26.30 7.63
N ASP A 375 15.67 27.40 7.48
CA ASP A 375 17.03 27.56 8.01
C ASP A 375 17.10 27.98 9.50
N ASN A 376 15.97 28.33 10.13
CA ASN A 376 15.95 29.00 11.44
C ASN A 376 15.41 28.14 12.60
N THR A 377 15.36 26.82 12.41
CA THR A 377 14.99 25.86 13.48
C THR A 377 16.22 25.23 14.09
N SER A 378 16.21 25.13 15.41
CA SER A 378 17.30 24.63 16.25
C SER A 378 17.43 23.09 16.25
N PHE A 379 16.53 22.38 15.58
CA PHE A 379 16.57 20.92 15.46
C PHE A 379 17.65 20.45 14.48
N SER A 380 18.68 19.79 14.99
CA SER A 380 19.60 19.01 14.16
C SER A 380 18.94 17.69 13.74
N GLY A 381 19.01 17.34 12.45
CA GLY A 381 18.32 16.16 11.93
C GLY A 381 17.87 16.28 10.48
N GLY A 382 16.87 15.45 10.14
CA GLY A 382 16.22 15.46 8.83
C GLY A 382 15.11 16.51 8.76
N ALA A 383 14.64 16.76 7.54
CA ALA A 383 13.48 17.61 7.29
C ALA A 383 12.50 16.89 6.36
N ARG A 384 11.22 17.23 6.48
CA ARG A 384 10.16 16.70 5.61
C ARG A 384 9.09 17.74 5.34
N LEU A 385 8.35 17.50 4.27
CA LEU A 385 7.13 18.20 3.92
C LEU A 385 5.94 17.31 4.21
N ARG A 386 4.92 17.86 4.88
CA ARG A 386 3.70 17.12 5.21
C ARG A 386 2.48 18.01 5.12
N ILE A 387 1.35 17.43 4.71
CA ILE A 387 0.05 18.09 4.81
C ILE A 387 -0.50 17.90 6.22
N VAL A 388 -0.64 19.00 6.96
CA VAL A 388 -1.27 19.07 8.29
C VAL A 388 -2.40 20.10 8.18
N ASP A 389 -3.63 19.70 8.55
CA ASP A 389 -4.82 20.54 8.47
C ASP A 389 -5.01 21.24 7.11
N ARG A 390 -4.76 20.49 6.02
CA ARG A 390 -4.83 20.97 4.62
C ARG A 390 -3.79 22.04 4.25
N SER A 391 -2.80 22.26 5.09
CA SER A 391 -1.65 23.14 4.82
C SER A 391 -0.38 22.31 4.67
N LEU A 392 0.44 22.65 3.69
CA LEU A 392 1.77 22.04 3.53
C LEU A 392 2.72 22.67 4.56
N GLN A 393 3.21 21.87 5.50
CA GLN A 393 4.09 22.30 6.58
C GLN A 393 5.47 21.69 6.44
N HIS A 394 6.49 22.50 6.73
CA HIS A 394 7.88 22.05 6.85
C HIS A 394 8.13 21.63 8.30
N GLU A 395 8.60 20.41 8.47
CA GLU A 395 8.95 19.85 9.76
C GLU A 395 10.43 19.46 9.79
N ARG A 396 11.16 19.88 10.82
CA ARG A 396 12.44 19.26 11.16
C ARG A 396 12.24 18.22 12.23
N PHE A 397 13.02 17.15 12.17
CA PHE A 397 12.89 16.05 13.10
C PHE A 397 14.23 15.40 13.43
N PHE A 398 14.31 14.86 14.64
CA PHE A 398 15.32 13.89 15.01
C PHE A 398 14.64 12.55 15.30
N ARG A 399 15.43 11.49 15.42
CA ARG A 399 14.93 10.15 15.71
C ARG A 399 15.63 9.55 16.90
N VAL A 400 14.90 8.74 17.66
CA VAL A 400 15.42 7.92 18.75
C VAL A 400 15.26 6.46 18.39
N LEU A 401 16.34 5.69 18.47
CA LEU A 401 16.26 4.24 18.34
C LEU A 401 15.81 3.62 19.66
N VAL A 402 14.71 2.87 19.61
CA VAL A 402 14.22 2.12 20.77
C VAL A 402 15.06 0.84 20.89
N PRO A 403 15.56 0.49 22.09
CA PRO A 403 16.36 -0.70 22.29
C PRO A 403 15.53 -1.97 22.12
N ILE A 404 16.12 -2.99 21.51
CA ILE A 404 15.50 -4.32 21.43
C ILE A 404 15.63 -5.06 22.78
N PRO A 405 14.88 -6.15 23.04
CA PRO A 405 14.97 -6.88 24.30
C PRO A 405 16.39 -7.30 24.72
N LEU A 406 17.26 -7.63 23.75
CA LEU A 406 18.66 -7.98 24.02
C LEU A 406 19.52 -6.79 24.48
N GLU A 407 19.13 -5.57 24.16
CA GLU A 407 19.86 -4.35 24.54
C GLU A 407 19.50 -3.89 25.96
N GLY A 408 18.38 -4.36 26.52
CA GLY A 408 17.92 -4.03 27.87
C GLY A 408 17.08 -2.76 27.95
N LEU A 409 16.59 -2.45 29.15
CA LEU A 409 15.68 -1.32 29.42
C LEU A 409 16.42 -0.04 29.84
N ASP A 410 17.60 -0.18 30.45
CA ASP A 410 18.33 0.93 31.10
C ASP A 410 19.07 1.84 30.10
N THR A 411 18.89 1.60 28.81
CA THR A 411 19.65 2.23 27.74
C THR A 411 18.99 3.50 27.24
N LEU A 412 18.39 4.31 28.11
CA LEU A 412 17.63 5.48 27.71
C LEU A 412 18.57 6.68 27.43
N PRO A 413 18.63 7.21 26.19
CA PRO A 413 19.45 8.38 25.88
C PRO A 413 18.73 9.68 26.26
N ILE A 414 18.29 9.80 27.52
CA ILE A 414 17.43 10.91 27.96
C ILE A 414 18.11 12.26 27.82
N ASP A 415 19.38 12.38 28.21
CA ASP A 415 20.11 13.64 28.17
C ASP A 415 20.17 14.20 26.75
N GLN A 416 20.53 13.37 25.76
CA GLN A 416 20.53 13.82 24.36
C GLN A 416 19.13 14.07 23.82
N THR A 417 18.14 13.28 24.24
CA THR A 417 16.74 13.49 23.84
C THR A 417 16.23 14.86 24.32
N VAL A 418 16.49 15.22 25.58
CA VAL A 418 16.12 16.52 26.17
C VAL A 418 16.87 17.68 25.52
N ARG A 419 18.16 17.49 25.22
CA ARG A 419 18.95 18.50 24.48
C ARG A 419 18.42 18.72 23.08
N ALA A 420 18.07 17.65 22.37
CA ALA A 420 17.47 17.74 21.04
C ALA A 420 16.08 18.39 21.06
N LEU A 421 15.23 18.08 22.05
CA LEU A 421 13.95 18.77 22.28
C LEU A 421 14.14 20.28 22.50
N SER A 422 15.22 20.64 23.20
CA SER A 422 15.58 22.04 23.46
C SER A 422 16.31 22.71 22.28
N GLY A 423 16.49 22.00 21.16
CA GLY A 423 17.17 22.52 19.97
C GLY A 423 18.69 22.72 20.13
N GLN A 424 19.31 22.04 21.09
CA GLN A 424 20.76 22.08 21.22
C GLN A 424 21.40 21.17 20.17
N ALA A 425 22.56 21.57 19.65
CA ALA A 425 23.35 20.75 18.73
C ALA A 425 23.93 19.49 19.45
N PRO A 426 24.21 18.41 18.71
CA PRO A 426 24.82 17.20 19.26
C PRO A 426 26.17 17.48 19.93
N HIS A 427 26.48 16.73 20.98
CA HIS A 427 27.71 16.94 21.73
C HIS A 427 28.86 16.09 21.22
N ILE A 428 29.96 16.76 20.88
CA ILE A 428 31.19 16.11 20.42
C ILE A 428 32.04 15.77 21.64
N THR A 429 32.34 14.49 21.82
CA THR A 429 33.28 14.00 22.83
C THR A 429 34.35 13.13 22.16
N ALA A 430 35.57 13.14 22.72
CA ALA A 430 36.69 12.37 22.16
C ALA A 430 36.51 10.85 22.29
N GLU A 431 35.64 10.40 23.18
CA GLU A 431 35.39 8.99 23.48
C GLU A 431 34.30 8.38 22.60
N ALA A 432 33.41 9.20 22.02
CA ALA A 432 32.29 8.72 21.22
C ALA A 432 32.70 7.81 20.03
N PRO A 433 33.79 8.10 19.28
CA PRO A 433 34.24 7.23 18.20
C PRO A 433 34.55 5.79 18.61
N ALA A 434 35.06 5.57 19.83
CA ALA A 434 35.43 4.23 20.32
C ALA A 434 34.23 3.27 20.32
N PHE A 435 33.02 3.79 20.51
CA PHE A 435 31.79 3.02 20.43
C PHE A 435 31.45 2.53 19.01
N TRP A 436 32.05 3.07 17.96
CA TRP A 436 31.74 2.69 16.57
C TRP A 436 32.91 2.04 15.81
N GLU A 437 34.10 1.97 16.41
CA GLU A 437 35.31 1.44 15.78
C GLU A 437 35.16 -0.01 15.28
N ALA A 438 34.61 -0.92 16.09
CA ALA A 438 34.42 -2.31 15.68
C ALA A 438 33.45 -2.46 14.49
N PRO A 439 32.24 -1.85 14.50
CA PRO A 439 31.38 -1.79 13.32
C PRO A 439 32.06 -1.19 12.08
N PHE A 440 32.86 -0.13 12.24
CA PHE A 440 33.61 0.47 11.14
C PHE A 440 34.61 -0.51 10.54
N ALA A 441 35.40 -1.18 11.36
CA ALA A 441 36.38 -2.17 10.91
C ALA A 441 35.74 -3.33 10.16
N ASN A 442 34.60 -3.82 10.65
CA ASN A 442 33.91 -4.97 10.06
C ASN A 442 33.23 -4.65 8.72
N LEU A 443 32.68 -3.45 8.56
CA LEU A 443 31.94 -3.08 7.35
C LEU A 443 32.80 -2.44 6.27
N ALA A 444 33.86 -1.72 6.64
CA ALA A 444 34.59 -0.89 5.69
C ALA A 444 35.37 -1.69 4.63
N ASN A 445 35.60 -2.99 4.83
CA ASN A 445 36.35 -3.84 3.89
C ASN A 445 37.67 -3.20 3.41
N GLY A 446 38.41 -2.53 4.32
CA GLY A 446 39.67 -1.82 4.02
C GLY A 446 39.54 -0.37 3.55
N THR A 447 38.33 0.19 3.44
CA THR A 447 38.09 1.56 2.95
C THR A 447 37.89 2.63 4.03
N LEU A 448 38.16 2.29 5.30
CA LEU A 448 37.94 3.20 6.42
C LEU A 448 38.93 4.38 6.37
N ALA A 449 38.40 5.59 6.26
CA ALA A 449 39.16 6.83 6.33
C ALA A 449 38.62 7.72 7.45
N ARG A 450 39.48 8.12 8.40
CA ARG A 450 39.17 9.12 9.41
C ARG A 450 39.40 10.52 8.81
N VAL A 451 38.32 11.27 8.60
CA VAL A 451 38.35 12.61 7.98
C VAL A 451 38.58 13.70 9.03
N SER A 452 38.00 13.53 10.23
CA SER A 452 38.23 14.35 11.42
C SER A 452 38.03 13.50 12.68
N ASP A 453 38.12 14.10 13.87
CA ASP A 453 37.92 13.38 15.14
C ASP A 453 36.53 12.76 15.31
N HIS A 454 35.52 13.34 14.66
CA HIS A 454 34.13 12.87 14.74
C HIS A 454 33.55 12.49 13.37
N LYS A 455 34.33 12.57 12.28
CA LYS A 455 33.87 12.26 10.91
C LYS A 455 34.71 11.14 10.30
N PHE A 456 34.01 10.10 9.87
CA PHE A 456 34.57 8.91 9.24
C PHE A 456 33.94 8.72 7.86
N ARG A 457 34.69 8.14 6.93
CA ARG A 457 34.21 7.70 5.63
C ARG A 457 34.53 6.23 5.47
N LEU A 458 33.56 5.45 5.04
CA LEU A 458 33.75 4.04 4.70
C LEU A 458 32.84 3.65 3.55
N THR A 459 33.19 2.58 2.86
CA THR A 459 32.40 1.98 1.78
C THR A 459 31.82 0.67 2.27
N VAL A 460 30.49 0.54 2.23
CA VAL A 460 29.78 -0.67 2.64
C VAL A 460 29.51 -1.53 1.41
N PRO A 461 29.95 -2.79 1.37
CA PRO A 461 29.74 -3.65 0.21
C PRO A 461 28.27 -4.06 0.05
N ARG A 462 27.83 -4.20 -1.20
CA ARG A 462 26.53 -4.77 -1.59
C ARG A 462 26.67 -5.52 -2.91
N ASN A 463 26.64 -6.85 -2.88
CA ASN A 463 26.89 -7.70 -4.05
C ASN A 463 28.23 -7.36 -4.73
N SER A 464 28.22 -6.92 -5.99
CA SER A 464 29.38 -6.45 -6.75
C SER A 464 29.74 -4.98 -6.51
N ARG A 465 28.90 -4.23 -5.76
CA ARG A 465 28.98 -2.78 -5.58
C ARG A 465 29.46 -2.42 -4.17
N GLY A 466 29.79 -1.14 -3.97
CA GLY A 466 30.10 -0.58 -2.67
C GLY A 466 29.54 0.83 -2.52
N GLN A 467 28.73 1.06 -1.50
CA GLN A 467 28.15 2.38 -1.24
C GLN A 467 29.00 3.15 -0.22
N ALA A 468 29.48 4.32 -0.62
CA ALA A 468 30.22 5.21 0.28
C ALA A 468 29.28 5.93 1.26
N ILE A 469 29.63 5.90 2.55
CA ILE A 469 28.92 6.61 3.61
C ILE A 469 29.88 7.50 4.40
N ASN A 470 29.41 8.68 4.78
CA ASN A 470 30.05 9.54 5.77
C ASN A 470 29.33 9.38 7.11
N VAL A 471 30.05 9.01 8.14
CA VAL A 471 29.53 8.81 9.51
C VAL A 471 30.08 9.90 10.41
N TYR A 472 29.17 10.60 11.08
CA TYR A 472 29.43 11.62 12.07
C TYR A 472 29.01 11.07 13.43
N VAL A 473 29.95 10.96 14.35
CA VAL A 473 29.75 10.31 15.65
C VAL A 473 29.78 11.36 16.77
N TYR A 474 28.76 11.34 17.61
CA TYR A 474 28.58 12.20 18.77
C TYR A 474 28.28 11.34 20.00
N GLU A 475 28.24 11.94 21.18
CA GLU A 475 27.85 11.24 22.41
C GLU A 475 26.39 10.77 22.30
N ASN A 476 26.14 9.45 22.32
CA ASN A 476 24.80 8.84 22.20
C ASN A 476 23.97 9.31 20.98
N ASP A 477 24.64 9.78 19.94
CA ASP A 477 24.05 10.31 18.72
C ASP A 477 24.97 9.99 17.53
N VAL A 478 24.37 9.57 16.41
CA VAL A 478 25.10 9.32 15.17
C VAL A 478 24.32 9.87 13.98
N ARG A 479 25.04 10.52 13.06
CA ARG A 479 24.52 10.93 11.75
C ARG A 479 25.30 10.23 10.64
N VAL A 480 24.58 9.52 9.78
CA VAL A 480 25.14 8.85 8.60
C VAL A 480 24.53 9.48 7.37
N VAL A 481 25.35 9.80 6.38
CA VAL A 481 24.91 10.40 5.11
C VAL A 481 25.64 9.73 3.95
N SER A 482 24.89 9.37 2.92
CA SER A 482 25.40 8.82 1.68
C SER A 482 24.86 9.59 0.49
N THR A 483 25.71 9.85 -0.49
CA THR A 483 25.30 10.46 -1.76
C THR A 483 24.49 9.46 -2.56
N VAL A 484 23.35 9.91 -3.09
CA VAL A 484 22.46 9.14 -3.96
C VAL A 484 22.74 9.48 -5.42
N ALA A 485 22.81 10.76 -5.77
CA ALA A 485 23.13 11.23 -7.12
C ALA A 485 23.41 12.72 -7.12
N HIS A 486 24.22 13.23 -8.06
CA HIS A 486 24.23 14.67 -8.32
C HIS A 486 22.99 15.07 -9.11
N VAL A 487 22.56 16.33 -8.98
CA VAL A 487 21.39 16.85 -9.70
C VAL A 487 21.58 16.76 -11.22
N SER A 488 22.83 16.86 -11.69
CA SER A 488 23.21 16.68 -13.09
C SER A 488 22.98 15.26 -13.62
N ASP A 489 22.99 14.27 -12.73
CA ASP A 489 22.90 12.86 -13.07
C ASP A 489 21.43 12.39 -13.05
N LEU A 490 20.54 13.25 -12.56
CA LEU A 490 19.11 13.02 -12.56
C LEU A 490 18.53 13.32 -13.96
N GLY A 491 17.72 12.42 -14.47
CA GLY A 491 16.97 12.62 -15.71
C GLY A 491 15.71 13.47 -15.53
N ASN A 492 15.07 13.84 -16.63
CA ASN A 492 13.73 14.40 -16.60
C ASN A 492 12.73 13.36 -16.06
N ARG A 493 11.94 13.71 -15.03
CA ARG A 493 10.96 12.81 -14.41
C ARG A 493 9.70 13.56 -13.98
N GLU A 494 8.56 12.86 -14.04
CA GLU A 494 7.25 13.38 -13.63
C GLU A 494 7.20 13.74 -12.13
N MET A 495 7.91 12.99 -11.29
CA MET A 495 7.93 13.15 -9.83
C MET A 495 8.40 14.53 -9.33
N TRP A 496 9.17 15.26 -10.14
CA TRP A 496 9.55 16.65 -9.89
C TRP A 496 9.13 17.59 -11.05
N GLY A 497 8.16 17.15 -11.87
CA GLY A 497 7.51 17.98 -12.87
C GLY A 497 8.39 18.44 -14.04
N GLY A 498 9.36 17.64 -14.46
CA GLY A 498 10.20 17.94 -15.63
C GLY A 498 11.70 17.81 -15.38
N GLU A 499 12.47 18.81 -15.84
CA GLU A 499 13.91 18.87 -15.60
C GLU A 499 14.24 19.02 -14.10
N PRO A 500 15.27 18.30 -13.61
CA PRO A 500 15.65 18.33 -12.20
C PRO A 500 16.40 19.62 -11.88
N THR A 501 15.68 20.61 -11.39
CA THR A 501 16.28 21.78 -10.71
C THR A 501 16.47 21.46 -9.23
N GLY A 502 17.47 22.07 -8.57
CA GLY A 502 17.71 21.85 -7.14
C GLY A 502 16.49 22.11 -6.25
N GLU A 503 15.69 23.15 -6.55
CA GLU A 503 14.47 23.44 -5.80
C GLU A 503 13.42 22.33 -5.92
N ARG A 504 13.10 21.90 -7.14
CA ARG A 504 12.13 20.82 -7.40
C ARG A 504 12.55 19.48 -6.81
N VAL A 505 13.83 19.13 -6.93
CA VAL A 505 14.37 17.88 -6.36
C VAL A 505 14.33 17.94 -4.83
N ARG A 506 14.65 19.10 -4.23
CA ARG A 506 14.55 19.31 -2.78
C ARG A 506 13.11 19.16 -2.29
N GLU A 507 12.14 19.81 -2.96
CA GLU A 507 10.73 19.71 -2.57
C GLU A 507 10.23 18.27 -2.64
N TRP A 508 10.57 17.54 -3.72
CA TRP A 508 10.27 16.12 -3.85
C TRP A 508 10.92 15.28 -2.73
N ALA A 509 12.21 15.49 -2.44
CA ALA A 509 12.94 14.76 -1.41
C ALA A 509 12.31 14.95 -0.01
N LEU A 510 11.88 16.17 0.30
CA LEU A 510 11.18 16.47 1.55
C LEU A 510 9.82 15.76 1.64
N LYS A 511 9.06 15.67 0.54
CA LYS A 511 7.78 14.93 0.48
C LYS A 511 8.00 13.42 0.68
N GLU A 512 8.96 12.83 -0.04
CA GLU A 512 9.29 11.41 0.11
C GLU A 512 9.77 11.06 1.51
N THR A 513 10.53 11.95 2.15
CA THR A 513 10.97 11.76 3.54
C THR A 513 9.77 11.57 4.49
N GLY A 514 8.62 12.20 4.20
CA GLY A 514 7.38 12.00 4.95
C GLY A 514 6.82 10.58 4.91
N HIS A 515 7.20 9.78 3.91
CA HIS A 515 6.77 8.39 3.74
C HIS A 515 7.78 7.37 4.30
N LEU A 516 8.96 7.81 4.72
CA LEU A 516 10.03 6.92 5.20
C LEU A 516 9.92 6.67 6.71
N PRO A 517 9.80 5.40 7.17
CA PRO A 517 9.86 5.08 8.60
C PRO A 517 11.26 5.33 9.18
N PHE A 518 12.30 5.25 8.34
CA PHE A 518 13.69 5.46 8.70
C PHE A 518 14.49 6.05 7.54
N GLY A 519 15.47 6.90 7.87
CA GLY A 519 16.21 7.76 6.96
C GLY A 519 15.43 8.98 6.44
N TYR A 520 16.13 9.85 5.73
CA TYR A 520 15.60 11.03 5.06
C TYR A 520 16.35 11.26 3.75
N LEU A 521 15.67 11.89 2.81
CA LEU A 521 16.26 12.44 1.60
C LEU A 521 16.40 13.94 1.76
N ASP A 522 17.53 14.48 1.32
CA ASP A 522 17.77 15.92 1.31
C ASP A 522 18.70 16.30 0.16
N LEU A 523 18.71 17.58 -0.22
CA LEU A 523 19.58 18.10 -1.26
C LEU A 523 20.66 18.99 -0.67
N HIS A 524 21.89 18.48 -0.64
CA HIS A 524 23.07 19.18 -0.17
C HIS A 524 23.77 19.93 -1.31
N GLU A 525 24.22 21.16 -1.07
CA GLU A 525 24.80 22.02 -2.12
C GLU A 525 26.04 21.41 -2.80
N ARG A 526 26.82 20.61 -2.06
CA ARG A 526 28.05 19.98 -2.56
C ARG A 526 27.88 18.54 -3.01
N ASP A 527 27.06 17.79 -2.27
CA ASP A 527 26.98 16.33 -2.41
C ASP A 527 25.79 15.88 -3.27
N GLY A 528 24.96 16.81 -3.76
CA GLY A 528 23.77 16.50 -4.52
C GLY A 528 22.64 15.95 -3.64
N LEU A 529 21.84 15.04 -4.21
CA LEU A 529 20.81 14.32 -3.47
C LEU A 529 21.48 13.31 -2.55
N VAL A 530 21.13 13.34 -1.27
CA VAL A 530 21.68 12.45 -0.26
C VAL A 530 20.57 11.67 0.44
N PHE A 531 20.89 10.45 0.86
CA PHE A 531 20.10 9.71 1.83
C PHE A 531 20.87 9.68 3.15
N GLY A 532 20.22 10.14 4.22
CA GLY A 532 20.84 10.22 5.53
C GLY A 532 19.96 9.65 6.63
N ALA A 533 20.57 9.31 7.75
CA ALA A 533 19.88 9.00 8.99
C ALA A 533 20.61 9.68 10.14
N HIS A 534 19.88 10.42 10.96
CA HIS A 534 20.38 11.01 12.19
C HIS A 534 19.55 10.43 13.33
N VAL A 535 20.20 9.72 14.24
CA VAL A 535 19.54 9.04 15.34
C VAL A 535 20.27 9.26 16.66
N ILE A 536 19.50 9.48 17.70
CA ILE A 536 19.89 9.38 19.10
C ILE A 536 19.72 7.92 19.51
N HIS A 537 20.68 7.40 20.27
CA HIS A 537 20.71 6.00 20.66
C HIS A 537 21.26 5.79 22.07
N GLY A 538 20.70 4.79 22.75
CA GLY A 538 21.28 4.24 23.97
C GLY A 538 22.45 3.31 23.69
N HIS A 539 22.61 2.32 24.56
CA HIS A 539 23.42 1.15 24.26
C HIS A 539 22.82 0.38 23.06
N LEU A 540 23.70 0.00 22.14
CA LEU A 540 23.37 -0.80 20.96
C LEU A 540 24.36 -1.96 20.91
N THR A 541 23.86 -3.16 20.57
CA THR A 541 24.77 -4.29 20.32
C THR A 541 25.69 -4.00 19.14
N GLN A 542 26.78 -4.75 19.01
CA GLN A 542 27.65 -4.65 17.83
C GLN A 542 26.87 -4.96 16.53
N GLU A 543 26.05 -6.01 16.54
CA GLU A 543 25.23 -6.38 15.38
C GLU A 543 24.25 -5.25 15.01
N SER A 544 23.61 -4.63 15.99
CA SER A 544 22.70 -3.50 15.79
C SER A 544 23.38 -2.30 15.14
N ARG A 545 24.60 -1.96 15.59
CA ARG A 545 25.42 -0.88 15.03
C ARG A 545 25.81 -1.17 13.58
N GLU A 546 26.27 -2.39 13.31
CA GLU A 546 26.63 -2.81 11.95
C GLU A 546 25.41 -2.82 11.02
N ARG A 547 24.27 -3.30 11.51
CA ARG A 547 23.00 -3.31 10.77
C ARG A 547 22.55 -1.88 10.45
N PHE A 548 22.62 -0.97 11.41
CA PHE A 548 22.27 0.43 11.20
C PHE A 548 23.10 1.08 10.07
N LEU A 549 24.43 0.98 10.13
CA LEU A 549 25.31 1.55 9.09
C LEU A 549 25.03 0.95 7.72
N ARG A 550 24.81 -0.37 7.68
CA ARG A 550 24.53 -1.13 6.46
C ARG A 550 23.20 -0.74 5.83
N GLU A 551 22.14 -0.60 6.62
CA GLU A 551 20.83 -0.22 6.12
C GLU A 551 20.80 1.22 5.58
N VAL A 552 21.57 2.15 6.16
CA VAL A 552 21.69 3.50 5.58
C VAL A 552 22.37 3.43 4.22
N ALA A 553 23.48 2.69 4.11
CA ALA A 553 24.21 2.52 2.85
C ALA A 553 23.33 1.85 1.78
N TRP A 554 22.71 0.72 2.10
CA TRP A 554 21.89 -0.03 1.14
C TRP A 554 20.61 0.69 0.74
N ARG A 555 20.04 1.55 1.59
CA ARG A 555 18.91 2.39 1.16
C ARG A 555 19.35 3.52 0.23
N ALA A 556 20.52 4.11 0.46
CA ALA A 556 21.08 5.10 -0.45
C ALA A 556 21.33 4.51 -1.84
N ASP A 557 21.97 3.35 -1.90
CA ASP A 557 22.21 2.57 -3.13
C ASP A 557 20.90 2.21 -3.85
N ALA A 558 19.87 1.78 -3.10
CA ALA A 558 18.57 1.48 -3.68
C ALA A 558 17.88 2.73 -4.28
N TRP A 559 18.08 3.90 -3.67
CA TRP A 559 17.60 5.18 -4.21
C TRP A 559 18.37 5.59 -5.46
N GLU A 560 19.69 5.40 -5.48
CA GLU A 560 20.54 5.68 -6.63
C GLU A 560 20.06 4.87 -7.84
N VAL A 561 19.97 3.54 -7.70
CA VAL A 561 19.46 2.63 -8.74
C VAL A 561 18.08 3.07 -9.25
N ARG A 562 17.19 3.45 -8.34
CA ARG A 562 15.83 3.90 -8.68
C ARG A 562 15.83 5.21 -9.48
N LEU A 563 16.73 6.13 -9.19
CA LEU A 563 16.68 7.52 -9.69
C LEU A 563 17.58 7.79 -10.89
N THR A 564 18.72 7.12 -11.01
CA THR A 564 19.57 7.24 -12.19
C THR A 564 19.17 6.21 -13.25
N GLY A 565 18.60 5.06 -12.86
CA GLY A 565 18.32 3.94 -13.77
C GLY A 565 19.58 3.31 -14.35
N VAL A 566 20.75 3.79 -13.93
CA VAL A 566 22.06 3.32 -14.31
C VAL A 566 22.62 2.56 -13.12
N ASP A 567 23.07 1.34 -13.36
CA ASP A 567 23.92 0.60 -12.43
C ASP A 567 25.36 1.13 -12.52
N GLU A 568 25.54 2.44 -12.30
CA GLU A 568 26.86 3.08 -12.31
C GLU A 568 27.32 3.24 -10.86
N TYR A 569 27.90 2.16 -10.31
CA TYR A 569 29.15 2.08 -9.53
C TYR A 569 29.36 0.68 -8.94
#